data_AF-A0A1E3XA46-F1
#
_entry.id   AF-A0A1E3XA46-F1
#
_cell.length_a   1.000
_cell.length_b   1.000
_cell.length_c   1.000
_cell.angle_alpha   90.00
_cell.angle_beta   90.00
_cell.angle_gamma   90.00
#
_symmetry.space_group_name_H-M   'P 1'
#
loop_
_entity.id
_entity.type
_entity.pdbx_description
1 polymer ?
#
loop_
_entity_poly.entity_id
_entity_poly.type
_entity_poly.pdbx_seq_one_letter_code
_entity_poly.pdbx_strand_id
1 'polypeptide(L)' 'MIGWDDKYSVNVSMIDDEHKKFIDIINKAIVAKQHDNNPKEVAGIIDEMLVYAHKHFKGSVKSFMKKREPRRLT' A
#
# COMPACT_ATOMS: atom_id res chain seq x y z
N MET A 1 -13.91 -1.47 -8.99
CA MET A 1 -12.84 -0.65 -8.40
C MET A 1 -12.95 -0.74 -6.90
N ILE A 2 -11.82 -0.84 -6.20
CA ILE A 2 -11.73 -0.84 -4.74
C ILE A 2 -11.79 0.61 -4.26
N GLY A 3 -12.73 0.93 -3.39
CA GLY A 3 -12.78 2.20 -2.67
C GLY A 3 -12.05 2.10 -1.33
N TRP A 4 -11.63 3.24 -0.80
CA TRP A 4 -11.21 3.33 0.61
C TRP A 4 -12.42 3.08 1.51
N ASP A 5 -12.19 2.37 2.60
CA ASP A 5 -13.15 2.08 3.68
C ASP A 5 -12.43 2.34 5.00
N ASP A 6 -13.07 3.03 5.94
CA ASP A 6 -12.46 3.42 7.20
C ASP A 6 -12.02 2.22 8.05
N LYS A 7 -12.54 1.01 7.78
CA LYS A 7 -12.04 -0.22 8.41
C LYS A 7 -10.57 -0.54 8.08
N TYR A 8 -9.99 0.08 7.05
CA TYR A 8 -8.58 -0.07 6.69
C TYR A 8 -7.67 0.92 7.43
N SER A 9 -8.25 1.91 8.13
CA SER A 9 -7.47 2.93 8.86
C SER A 9 -6.74 2.31 10.04
N VAL A 10 -5.49 2.75 10.23
CA VAL A 10 -4.69 2.46 11.43
C VAL A 10 -4.62 3.65 12.39
N ASN A 11 -5.50 4.63 12.20
CA ASN A 11 -5.55 5.88 12.95
C ASN A 11 -4.22 6.65 12.93
N VAL A 12 -3.54 6.62 11.78
CA VAL A 12 -2.34 7.41 11.50
C VAL A 12 -2.47 7.93 10.08
N SER A 13 -2.92 9.18 9.93
CA SER A 13 -3.28 9.78 8.64
C SER A 13 -2.22 9.54 7.56
N MET A 14 -0.94 9.70 7.89
CA MET A 14 0.14 9.50 6.93
C MET A 14 0.24 8.05 6.44
N ILE A 15 0.00 7.07 7.31
CA ILE A 15 0.01 5.64 6.94
C ILE A 15 -1.26 5.31 6.13
N ASP A 16 -2.40 5.86 6.52
CA ASP A 16 -3.66 5.66 5.80
C ASP A 16 -3.59 6.23 4.38
N ASP A 17 -2.92 7.37 4.18
CA ASP A 17 -2.69 7.94 2.86
C ASP A 17 -1.74 7.08 2.02
N GLU A 18 -0.75 6.43 2.63
CA GLU A 18 0.07 5.42 1.95
C GLU A 18 -0.75 4.17 1.59
N HIS A 19 -1.67 3.72 2.46
CA HIS A 19 -2.57 2.61 2.15
C HIS A 19 -3.53 2.92 1.00
N LYS A 20 -4.07 4.14 0.91
CA LYS A 20 -4.89 4.59 -0.24
C LYS A 20 -4.11 4.51 -1.55
N LYS A 21 -2.80 4.76 -1.54
CA LYS A 21 -1.96 4.61 -2.73
C LYS A 21 -1.79 3.16 -3.17
N PHE A 22 -1.75 2.19 -2.26
CA PHE A 22 -1.85 0.78 -2.67
C PHE A 22 -3.18 0.47 -3.35
N ILE A 23 -4.29 0.99 -2.84
CA ILE A 23 -5.61 0.83 -3.49
C ILE A 23 -5.60 1.42 -4.91
N ASP A 24 -5.00 2.60 -5.11
CA ASP A 24 -4.83 3.19 -6.44
C ASP A 24 -4.07 2.25 -7.39
N ILE A 25 -2.96 1.65 -6.94
CA ILE A 25 -2.15 0.73 -7.75
C ILE A 25 -2.92 -0.56 -8.06
N ILE A 26 -3.64 -1.12 -7.09
CA ILE A 26 -4.50 -2.31 -7.32
C ILE A 26 -5.58 -2.00 -8.34
N ASN A 27 -6.18 -0.82 -8.26
CA ASN A 27 -7.18 -0.35 -9.21
C ASN A 27 -6.62 -0.23 -10.63
N LYS A 28 -5.39 0.26 -10.81
CA LYS A 28 -4.70 0.24 -12.12
C LYS A 28 -4.57 -1.19 -12.65
N ALA A 29 -4.19 -2.15 -11.81
CA ALA A 29 -4.06 -3.56 -12.22
C ALA A 29 -5.40 -4.16 -12.67
N ILE A 30 -6.49 -3.84 -11.97
CA ILE A 30 -7.84 -4.26 -12.35
C ILE A 30 -8.22 -3.72 -13.73
N VAL A 31 -7.95 -2.42 -13.99
CA VAL A 31 -8.24 -1.78 -15.28
C VAL A 31 -7.38 -2.37 -16.40
N ALA A 32 -6.07 -2.52 -16.19
CA ALA A 32 -5.17 -3.11 -17.19
C ALA A 32 -5.56 -4.56 -17.54
N LYS A 33 -6.04 -5.33 -16.56
CA LYS A 33 -6.58 -6.68 -16.81
C LYS A 33 -7.87 -6.65 -17.63
N GLN A 34 -8.71 -5.62 -17.48
CA GLN A 34 -9.97 -5.46 -18.22
C GLN A 34 -9.75 -4.92 -19.65
N HIS A 35 -8.73 -4.08 -19.84
CA HIS A 35 -8.36 -3.50 -21.12
C HIS A 35 -7.20 -4.27 -21.74
N ASP A 36 -7.52 -5.20 -22.65
CA ASP A 36 -6.56 -5.99 -23.46
C ASP A 36 -5.67 -6.97 -22.68
N ASN A 37 -5.65 -6.90 -21.34
CA ASN A 37 -4.90 -7.82 -20.45
C ASN A 37 -3.43 -7.97 -20.89
N ASN A 38 -2.83 -6.86 -21.33
CA ASN A 38 -1.47 -6.84 -21.85
C ASN A 38 -0.49 -7.26 -20.73
N PRO A 39 0.21 -8.40 -20.87
CA PRO A 39 1.07 -8.91 -19.81
C PRO A 39 2.20 -7.96 -19.41
N LYS A 40 2.71 -7.15 -20.34
CA LYS A 40 3.79 -6.18 -20.07
C LYS A 40 3.29 -5.02 -19.21
N GLU A 41 2.08 -4.54 -19.46
CA GLU A 41 1.46 -3.48 -18.68
C GLU A 41 1.17 -3.95 -17.25
N VAL A 42 0.57 -5.15 -17.12
CA VAL A 42 0.30 -5.76 -15.82
C VAL A 42 1.59 -6.00 -15.04
N ALA A 43 2.67 -6.48 -15.69
CA ALA A 43 3.98 -6.64 -15.06
C ALA A 43 4.54 -5.31 -14.54
N GLY A 44 4.45 -4.23 -15.32
CA GLY A 44 4.89 -2.90 -14.89
C GLY A 44 4.12 -2.37 -13.67
N ILE A 45 2.83 -2.67 -13.57
CA ILE A 45 2.00 -2.28 -12.40
C ILE A 45 2.38 -3.12 -11.17
N ILE A 46 2.70 -4.41 -11.34
CA ILE A 46 3.21 -5.26 -10.25
C ILE A 46 4.56 -4.72 -9.75
N ASP A 47 5.46 -4.31 -10.65
CA ASP A 47 6.73 -3.68 -10.29
C ASP A 47 6.50 -2.36 -9.53
N GLU A 48 5.56 -1.52 -9.96
CA GLU A 48 5.14 -0.31 -9.23
C GLU A 48 4.70 -0.66 -7.80
N MET A 49 3.88 -1.70 -7.64
CA MET A 49 3.41 -2.17 -6.35
C MET A 49 4.56 -2.63 -5.45
N LEU A 50 5.53 -3.38 -5.99
CA LEU A 50 6.69 -3.87 -5.25
C LEU A 50 7.60 -2.73 -4.78
N VAL A 51 7.88 -1.76 -5.66
CA VAL A 51 8.66 -0.57 -5.32
C VAL A 51 7.97 0.22 -4.22
N TYR A 52 6.65 0.41 -4.33
CA TYR A 52 5.88 1.15 -3.33
C TYR A 52 5.79 0.41 -1.99
N ALA A 53 5.62 -0.91 -2.01
CA ALA A 53 5.71 -1.79 -0.83
C ALA A 53 7.07 -1.63 -0.13
N HIS A 54 8.17 -1.71 -0.88
CA HIS A 54 9.49 -1.51 -0.31
C HIS A 54 9.65 -0.13 0.31
N LYS A 55 9.16 0.93 -0.34
CA LYS A 55 9.21 2.30 0.22
C LYS A 55 8.38 2.40 1.50
N HIS A 56 7.15 1.91 1.51
CA HIS A 56 6.24 1.95 2.67
C HIS A 56 6.80 1.18 3.86
N PHE A 57 7.35 -0.03 3.65
CA PHE A 57 7.89 -0.84 4.74
C PHE A 57 9.30 -0.39 5.20
N LYS A 58 10.08 0.27 4.34
CA LYS A 58 11.38 0.87 4.71
C LYS A 58 11.24 2.24 5.36
N GLY A 59 10.34 3.07 4.85
CA GLY A 59 10.12 4.45 5.27
C GLY A 59 9.09 4.52 6.40
N SER A 60 9.39 5.30 7.44
CA SER A 60 8.41 5.80 8.41
C SER A 60 7.71 4.77 9.31
N VAL A 61 7.03 3.75 8.78
CA VAL A 61 6.29 2.71 9.55
C VAL A 61 7.20 2.06 10.59
N LYS A 62 8.44 1.73 10.23
CA LYS A 62 9.42 1.18 11.20
C LYS A 62 9.72 2.14 12.34
N SER A 63 9.82 3.45 12.08
CA SER A 63 10.07 4.48 13.09
C SER A 63 8.82 4.81 13.92
N PHE A 64 7.63 4.78 13.32
CA PHE A 64 6.35 5.03 13.99
C PHE A 64 5.89 3.83 14.82
N MET A 65 6.01 2.59 14.31
CA MET A 65 5.71 1.36 15.04
C MET A 65 6.69 1.14 16.18
N LYS A 66 8.00 1.39 15.99
CA LYS A 66 9.00 1.30 17.07
C LYS A 66 8.72 2.24 18.24
N LYS A 67 8.03 3.37 18.02
CA LYS A 67 7.59 4.29 19.09
C LYS A 67 6.32 3.84 19.81
N ARG A 68 5.54 2.92 19.21
CA ARG A 68 4.26 2.41 19.75
C ARG A 68 4.36 1.01 20.36
N GLU A 69 5.51 0.33 20.26
CA GLU A 69 5.78 -0.86 21.07
C GLU A 69 5.59 -0.51 22.55
N PRO A 70 4.60 -1.06 23.28
CA PRO A 70 4.62 -0.97 24.73
C PRO A 70 5.94 -1.59 25.16
N ARG A 71 6.72 -0.86 25.98
CA ARG A 71 7.84 -1.47 26.69
C ARG A 71 7.30 -2.77 27.27
N ARG A 72 7.79 -3.93 26.80
CA ARG A 72 7.56 -5.17 27.51
C ARG A 72 8.17 -4.92 28.87
N LEU A 73 7.30 -4.68 29.85
CA LEU A 73 7.67 -4.70 31.25
C LEU A 73 7.95 -6.17 31.55
N THR A 74 9.22 -6.53 31.40
CA THR A 74 9.81 -7.75 31.96
C THR A 74 11.01 -7.31 32.76
#